data_AF-A0A6P0CC23-F1
#
_entry.id   AF-A0A6P0CC23-F1
#
_cell.length_a   1.000
_cell.length_b   1.000
_cell.length_c   1.000
_cell.angle_alpha   90.00
_cell.angle_beta   90.00
_cell.angle_gamma   90.00
#
_symmetry.space_group_name_H-M   'P 1'
#
loop_
_entity.id
_entity.type
_entity.pdbx_description
1 polymer ?
#
loop_
_entity_poly.entity_id
_entity_poly.type
_entity_poly.pdbx_seq_one_letter_code
_entity_poly.pdbx_strand_id
1 'polypeptide(L)'
;MRLISAVSIVIFSMQAASAQEIEPRIALIIGNGSYGAVTALDNPVPDAELMAQTLEQKGFKVTILTDASQISLNRAIAQFGRDLREAGPNATGLFYYAGHAVQSFGNNYLLPVDASLTDAADLSLVAVPAQAVLRQMFSAKNKTNIVILDACRNNPFEAIPDLNDNGLAEMKSPTGTFLAYSTAPGAVALDGLDGNSPFTKALAREIPAAGVPIEQVFKNVRVKVIEETQGQQTPWDTSSLTDDFYFVAQEEKTKEEIAEQQLWESVKFSTDPVPVVLFMRGYPDSEHIPEARALLEKIINSELDQGTATAGAQAQQEAPPLEIAAAEPEPAPAPEPAPVDTTKEQERLIGIAQSSGTAGDYQAYLDAFPEGIYAEFAVFELKVLAEKAERAAAAAQAPTEQQEIVVAAAPSRAAPAPMGTELTWTMPFTSGVDRLIGKSIEELVTLSPLFPPIEGLPEELWKEQSCSNCHQWTKEALCTQGQTYVNAGNNDAVSKQHPYGGGFKMNVRSWAEGGCK
;
A
#
# COMPACT_ATOMS: atom_id res chain seq x y z
N MET A 1 49.80 -20.75 69.41
CA MET A 1 48.43 -20.23 69.61
C MET A 1 48.00 -19.58 68.31
N ARG A 2 47.10 -20.23 67.57
CA ARG A 2 46.52 -19.73 66.31
C ARG A 2 45.33 -18.84 66.67
N LEU A 3 45.27 -17.62 66.15
CA LEU A 3 44.07 -16.79 66.15
C LEU A 3 43.71 -16.52 64.70
N ILE A 4 42.59 -17.10 64.31
CA ILE A 4 41.91 -17.01 63.02
C ILE A 4 41.03 -15.77 63.09
N SER A 5 41.24 -14.78 62.22
CA SER A 5 40.22 -13.76 61.93
C SER A 5 39.68 -14.02 60.53
N ALA A 6 38.46 -14.54 60.49
CA ALA A 6 37.67 -14.74 59.29
C ALA A 6 37.22 -13.36 58.76
N VAL A 7 37.60 -13.04 57.52
CA VAL A 7 37.04 -11.92 56.77
C VAL A 7 35.95 -12.49 55.89
N SER A 8 34.69 -12.28 56.29
CA SER A 8 33.52 -12.57 55.46
C SER A 8 33.45 -11.54 54.34
N ILE A 9 33.80 -11.95 53.12
CA ILE A 9 33.57 -11.17 51.90
C ILE A 9 32.10 -11.34 51.53
N VAL A 10 31.30 -10.32 51.81
CA VAL A 10 29.93 -10.18 51.29
C VAL A 10 30.06 -9.73 49.83
N ILE A 11 29.85 -10.66 48.90
CA ILE A 11 29.74 -10.36 47.46
C ILE A 11 28.36 -9.75 47.23
N PHE A 12 28.28 -8.42 47.23
CA PHE A 12 27.08 -7.70 46.83
C PHE A 12 26.99 -7.77 45.30
N SER A 13 26.12 -8.64 44.79
CA SER A 13 25.81 -8.70 43.36
C SER A 13 25.03 -7.44 43.01
N MET A 14 25.68 -6.45 42.41
CA MET A 14 25.00 -5.36 41.72
C MET A 14 24.30 -5.94 40.49
N GLN A 15 23.02 -6.30 40.61
CA GLN A 15 22.14 -6.35 39.45
C GLN A 15 22.07 -4.92 38.88
N ALA A 16 22.80 -4.66 37.81
CA ALA A 16 22.50 -3.53 36.95
C ALA A 16 21.11 -3.77 36.35
N ALA A 17 20.10 -3.13 36.93
CA ALA A 17 18.82 -2.95 36.25
C ALA A 17 19.15 -2.23 34.93
N SER A 18 19.04 -2.93 33.81
CA SER A 18 19.07 -2.30 32.50
C SER A 18 17.87 -1.36 32.48
N ALA A 19 18.13 -0.06 32.60
CA ALA A 19 17.13 0.94 32.30
C ALA A 19 16.81 0.73 30.81
N GLN A 20 15.64 0.18 30.54
CA GLN A 20 15.10 0.12 29.18
C GLN A 20 15.05 1.58 28.72
N GLU A 21 15.96 1.98 27.82
CA GLU A 21 15.95 3.34 27.29
C GLU A 21 14.59 3.53 26.60
N ILE A 22 13.76 4.37 27.21
CA ILE A 22 12.47 4.74 26.63
C ILE A 22 12.78 5.50 25.35
N GLU A 23 12.51 4.88 24.22
CA GLU A 23 12.63 5.48 22.89
C GLU A 23 11.81 6.79 22.87
N PRO A 24 12.45 7.97 22.74
CA PRO A 24 11.71 9.23 22.74
C PRO A 24 10.85 9.32 21.48
N ARG A 25 9.53 9.42 21.65
CA ARG A 25 8.57 9.49 20.54
C ARG A 25 7.97 10.89 20.48
N ILE A 26 8.13 11.59 19.37
CA ILE A 26 7.65 12.96 19.19
C ILE A 26 6.78 13.03 17.93
N ALA A 27 5.59 13.62 18.04
CA ALA A 27 4.70 13.81 16.90
C ALA A 27 4.31 15.27 16.70
N LEU A 28 4.26 15.70 15.44
CA LEU A 28 3.63 16.94 15.00
C LEU A 28 2.42 16.58 14.14
N ILE A 29 1.24 17.02 14.55
CA ILE A 29 -0.04 16.69 13.92
C ILE A 29 -0.73 17.97 13.50
N ILE A 30 -1.09 18.08 12.23
CA ILE A 30 -1.71 19.26 11.64
C ILE A 30 -3.05 18.88 11.02
N GLY A 31 -4.11 19.63 11.34
CA GLY A 31 -5.42 19.51 10.71
C GLY A 31 -5.93 20.87 10.24
N ASN A 32 -5.95 21.11 8.92
CA ASN A 32 -6.41 22.37 8.34
C ASN A 32 -7.72 22.15 7.58
N GLY A 33 -8.82 22.72 8.08
CA GLY A 33 -10.15 22.59 7.47
C GLY A 33 -10.84 23.92 7.18
N SER A 34 -10.62 24.94 8.02
CA SER A 34 -11.30 26.24 7.94
C SER A 34 -10.67 27.21 6.93
N TYR A 35 -10.57 26.79 5.67
CA TYR A 35 -9.97 27.59 4.60
C TYR A 35 -10.78 28.86 4.28
N GLY A 36 -10.10 30.00 4.19
CA GLY A 36 -10.76 31.28 3.91
C GLY A 36 -10.97 31.58 2.42
N ALA A 37 -10.01 31.19 1.57
CA ALA A 37 -10.00 31.52 0.14
C ALA A 37 -10.30 30.32 -0.77
N VAL A 38 -10.32 29.11 -0.22
CA VAL A 38 -10.63 27.86 -0.94
C VAL A 38 -11.69 27.07 -0.20
N THR A 39 -12.21 26.01 -0.83
CA THR A 39 -13.25 25.15 -0.23
C THR A 39 -12.79 24.60 1.11
N ALA A 40 -13.60 24.86 2.15
CA ALA A 40 -13.39 24.31 3.49
C ALA A 40 -13.57 22.79 3.51
N LEU A 41 -12.94 22.13 4.48
CA LEU A 41 -13.02 20.68 4.71
C LEU A 41 -13.47 20.43 6.15
N ASP A 42 -14.43 19.52 6.33
CA ASP A 42 -15.01 19.25 7.66
C ASP A 42 -14.18 18.26 8.50
N ASN A 43 -13.46 17.35 7.84
CA ASN A 43 -12.71 16.25 8.48
C ASN A 43 -11.30 16.56 9.02
N PRO A 44 -10.51 17.56 8.57
CA PRO A 44 -9.09 17.59 8.94
C PRO A 44 -8.85 17.85 10.43
N VAL A 45 -9.71 18.66 11.07
CA VAL A 45 -9.63 18.93 12.50
C VAL A 45 -10.01 17.69 13.32
N PRO A 46 -11.17 17.03 13.10
CA PRO A 46 -11.47 15.73 13.72
C PRO A 46 -10.39 14.67 13.50
N ASP A 47 -9.87 14.56 12.28
CA ASP A 47 -8.82 13.59 11.91
C ASP A 47 -7.54 13.83 12.74
N ALA A 48 -7.11 15.09 12.87
CA ALA A 48 -5.95 15.46 13.67
C ALA A 48 -6.16 15.19 15.17
N GLU A 49 -7.35 15.46 15.71
CA GLU A 49 -7.68 15.19 17.11
C GLU A 49 -7.68 13.69 17.41
N LEU A 50 -8.26 12.87 16.52
CA LEU A 50 -8.28 11.42 16.66
C LEU A 50 -6.86 10.83 16.63
N MET A 51 -6.02 11.31 15.70
CA MET A 51 -4.62 10.88 15.61
C MET A 51 -3.79 11.31 16.82
N ALA A 52 -4.01 12.53 17.34
CA ALA A 52 -3.34 13.00 18.55
C ALA A 52 -3.65 12.10 19.74
N GLN A 53 -4.94 11.86 20.02
CA GLN A 53 -5.36 11.00 21.12
C GLN A 53 -4.81 9.58 20.97
N THR A 54 -4.85 9.03 19.75
CA THR A 54 -4.35 7.69 19.47
C THR A 54 -2.85 7.60 19.77
N LEU A 55 -2.04 8.55 19.30
CA LEU A 55 -0.59 8.53 19.44
C LEU A 55 -0.12 8.86 20.87
N GLU A 56 -0.79 9.76 21.58
CA GLU A 56 -0.51 10.04 23.00
C GLU A 56 -0.64 8.77 23.84
N GLN A 57 -1.68 7.96 23.59
CA GLN A 57 -1.87 6.67 24.26
C GLN A 57 -0.77 5.64 23.94
N LYS A 58 0.05 5.87 22.90
CA LYS A 58 1.20 5.01 22.52
C LYS A 58 2.56 5.64 22.86
N GLY A 59 2.54 6.63 23.75
CA GLY A 59 3.76 7.22 24.32
C GLY A 59 4.39 8.32 23.48
N PHE A 60 3.70 8.84 22.45
CA PHE A 60 4.18 10.02 21.72
C PHE A 60 3.93 11.28 22.54
N LYS A 61 4.94 12.16 22.59
CA LYS A 61 4.77 13.57 22.92
C LYS A 61 4.20 14.28 21.70
N VAL A 62 2.91 14.58 21.72
CA VAL A 62 2.19 15.17 20.58
C VAL A 62 2.16 16.70 20.67
N THR A 63 2.41 17.36 19.55
CA THR A 63 2.06 18.77 19.31
C THR A 63 1.00 18.80 18.21
N ILE A 64 -0.21 19.25 18.54
CA ILE A 64 -1.31 19.39 17.59
C ILE A 64 -1.50 20.86 17.20
N LEU A 65 -1.70 21.14 15.92
CA LEU A 65 -2.16 22.43 15.42
C LEU A 65 -3.37 22.21 14.50
N THR A 66 -4.43 22.98 14.76
CA THR A 66 -5.62 23.03 13.92
C THR A 66 -5.72 24.39 13.25
N ASP A 67 -6.18 24.40 12.01
CA ASP A 67 -6.37 25.62 11.21
C ASP A 67 -5.17 26.57 11.24
N ALA A 68 -3.99 26.00 10.95
CA ALA A 68 -2.73 26.69 11.03
C ALA A 68 -2.52 27.62 9.83
N SER A 69 -2.12 28.87 10.13
CA SER A 69 -1.60 29.81 9.13
C SER A 69 -0.21 29.40 8.64
N GLN A 70 0.25 30.01 7.53
CA GLN A 70 1.56 29.70 6.96
C GLN A 70 2.69 29.93 7.97
N ILE A 71 2.62 31.02 8.74
CA ILE A 71 3.60 31.37 9.76
C ILE A 71 3.60 30.33 10.89
N SER A 72 2.42 29.93 11.35
CA SER A 72 2.28 28.93 12.42
C SER A 72 2.78 27.56 11.99
N LEU A 73 2.46 27.13 10.76
CA LEU A 73 2.91 25.86 10.20
C LEU A 73 4.43 25.81 10.07
N ASN A 74 5.06 26.84 9.48
CA ASN A 74 6.51 26.93 9.38
C ASN A 74 7.20 26.94 10.76
N ARG A 75 6.63 27.66 11.74
CA ARG A 75 7.17 27.69 13.11
C ARG A 75 7.09 26.32 13.77
N ALA A 76 5.96 25.64 13.62
CA ALA A 76 5.73 24.31 14.19
C ALA A 76 6.68 23.27 13.59
N ILE A 77 6.85 23.25 12.26
CA ILE A 77 7.80 22.36 11.58
C ILE A 77 9.23 22.62 12.06
N ALA A 78 9.62 23.89 12.19
CA ALA A 78 10.94 24.25 12.70
C ALA A 78 11.15 23.84 14.16
N GLN A 79 10.11 23.96 15.01
CA GLN A 79 10.16 23.53 16.41
C GLN A 79 10.23 22.01 16.52
N PHE A 80 9.40 21.28 15.77
CA PHE A 80 9.42 19.83 15.71
C PHE A 80 10.81 19.28 15.35
N GLY A 81 11.48 19.88 14.36
CA GLY A 81 12.86 19.51 14.04
C GLY A 81 13.86 19.80 15.17
N ARG A 82 13.67 20.87 15.96
CA ARG A 82 14.51 21.16 17.14
C ARG A 82 14.28 20.13 18.24
N ASP A 83 13.02 19.80 18.51
CA ASP A 83 12.63 18.83 19.54
C ASP A 83 13.20 17.44 19.21
N LEU A 84 13.16 17.03 17.94
CA LEU A 84 13.79 15.77 17.50
C LEU A 84 15.32 15.76 17.69
N ARG A 85 16.00 16.87 17.35
CA ARG A 85 17.45 17.00 17.58
C ARG A 85 17.81 16.93 19.06
N GLU A 86 16.99 17.54 19.91
CA GLU A 86 17.17 17.54 21.36
C GLU A 86 16.91 16.15 21.97
N ALA A 87 15.94 15.41 21.44
CA ALA A 87 15.61 14.05 21.89
C ALA A 87 16.69 13.01 21.57
N GLY A 88 17.60 13.32 20.63
CA GLY A 88 18.78 12.51 20.34
C GLY A 88 18.57 11.42 19.27
N PRO A 89 19.62 10.63 19.00
CA PRO A 89 19.66 9.73 17.85
C PRO A 89 18.70 8.54 17.95
N ASN A 90 18.25 8.19 19.15
CA ASN A 90 17.31 7.09 19.38
C ASN A 90 15.84 7.50 19.22
N ALA A 91 15.54 8.76 18.90
CA ALA A 91 14.17 9.25 18.84
C ALA A 91 13.40 8.79 17.59
N THR A 92 12.09 8.68 17.73
CA THR A 92 11.15 8.51 16.61
C THR A 92 10.36 9.80 16.41
N GLY A 93 10.37 10.29 15.18
CA GLY A 93 9.61 11.47 14.76
C GLY A 93 8.45 11.09 13.86
N LEU A 94 7.23 11.54 14.20
CA LEU A 94 6.04 11.37 13.38
C LEU A 94 5.47 12.72 12.95
N PHE A 95 5.22 12.90 11.66
CA PHE A 95 4.47 14.02 11.13
C PHE A 95 3.18 13.53 10.48
N TYR A 96 2.06 14.12 10.88
CA TYR A 96 0.76 13.86 10.31
C TYR A 96 0.15 15.16 9.80
N TYR A 97 -0.39 15.15 8.58
CA TYR A 97 -1.09 16.29 8.01
C TYR A 97 -2.41 15.84 7.37
N ALA A 98 -3.51 16.48 7.77
CA ALA A 98 -4.80 16.43 7.11
C ALA A 98 -5.18 17.83 6.59
N GLY A 99 -5.68 17.91 5.37
CA GLY A 99 -6.10 19.16 4.74
C GLY A 99 -5.88 19.16 3.22
N HIS A 100 -5.96 20.33 2.61
CA HIS A 100 -5.58 20.53 1.21
C HIS A 100 -4.06 20.51 1.04
N ALA A 101 -3.61 19.75 0.06
CA ALA A 101 -2.25 19.79 -0.43
C ALA A 101 -2.28 19.72 -1.96
N VAL A 102 -1.37 20.43 -2.61
CA VAL A 102 -1.28 20.49 -4.07
C VAL A 102 0.12 20.18 -4.55
N GLN A 103 0.22 19.71 -5.77
CA GLN A 103 1.49 19.50 -6.46
C GLN A 103 1.78 20.66 -7.41
N SER A 104 3.05 21.04 -7.50
CA SER A 104 3.56 21.88 -8.60
C SER A 104 4.99 21.47 -8.96
N PHE A 105 5.23 21.24 -10.26
CA PHE A 105 6.53 20.80 -10.79
C PHE A 105 7.16 19.61 -10.01
N GLY A 106 6.33 18.63 -9.64
CA GLY A 106 6.76 17.45 -8.87
C GLY A 106 7.07 17.70 -7.39
N ASN A 107 6.73 18.87 -6.85
CA ASN A 107 6.87 19.18 -5.43
C ASN A 107 5.49 19.29 -4.77
N ASN A 108 5.37 18.74 -3.56
CA ASN A 108 4.16 18.81 -2.76
C ASN A 108 4.17 20.02 -1.85
N TYR A 109 3.03 20.71 -1.78
CA TYR A 109 2.79 21.88 -0.94
C TYR A 109 1.59 21.64 -0.05
N LEU A 110 1.78 21.79 1.25
CA LEU A 110 0.72 21.79 2.26
C LEU A 110 0.08 23.17 2.28
N LEU A 111 -1.25 23.27 2.23
CA LEU A 111 -1.95 24.56 2.24
C LEU A 111 -2.30 24.98 3.68
N PRO A 112 -1.81 26.14 4.12
CA PRO A 112 -2.34 26.85 5.27
C PRO A 112 -3.80 27.30 5.09
N VAL A 113 -4.53 27.56 6.19
CA VAL A 113 -5.92 28.07 6.10
C VAL A 113 -6.03 29.49 5.56
N ASP A 114 -4.94 30.26 5.68
CA ASP A 114 -4.80 31.62 5.12
C ASP A 114 -4.19 31.63 3.72
N ALA A 115 -4.00 30.46 3.09
CA ALA A 115 -3.52 30.37 1.71
C ALA A 115 -4.56 30.97 0.76
N SER A 116 -4.15 32.02 0.05
CA SER A 116 -4.91 32.64 -1.03
C SER A 116 -4.01 32.72 -2.25
N LEU A 117 -4.41 32.05 -3.32
CA LEU A 117 -3.61 31.96 -4.54
C LEU A 117 -4.37 32.55 -5.72
N THR A 118 -3.72 33.44 -6.45
CA THR A 118 -4.26 34.01 -7.70
C THR A 118 -3.45 33.54 -8.91
N ASP A 119 -2.15 33.33 -8.74
CA ASP A 119 -1.23 32.85 -9.76
C ASP A 119 -0.43 31.65 -9.23
N ALA A 120 -0.17 30.66 -10.07
CA ALA A 120 0.60 29.47 -9.69
C ALA A 120 2.02 29.80 -9.20
N ALA A 121 2.64 30.87 -9.73
CA ALA A 121 3.98 31.31 -9.35
C ALA A 121 4.08 31.68 -7.87
N ASP A 122 2.97 32.13 -7.26
CA ASP A 122 2.92 32.54 -5.86
C ASP A 122 2.80 31.36 -4.89
N LEU A 123 2.60 30.12 -5.39
CA LEU A 123 2.35 28.95 -4.53
C LEU A 123 3.45 28.76 -3.49
N SER A 124 4.71 28.92 -3.90
CA SER A 124 5.87 28.79 -3.01
C SER A 124 5.94 29.88 -1.93
N LEU A 125 5.26 31.01 -2.14
CA LEU A 125 5.21 32.15 -1.23
C LEU A 125 4.06 32.05 -0.22
N VAL A 126 2.98 31.34 -0.54
CA VAL A 126 1.77 31.25 0.31
C VAL A 126 1.55 29.87 0.93
N ALA A 127 2.07 28.80 0.33
CA ALA A 127 1.99 27.44 0.86
C ALA A 127 3.27 27.04 1.59
N VAL A 128 3.32 25.80 2.12
CA VAL A 128 4.51 25.24 2.78
C VAL A 128 4.95 23.97 2.06
N PRO A 129 6.19 23.90 1.54
CA PRO A 129 6.65 22.70 0.84
C PRO A 129 6.77 21.52 1.82
N ALA A 130 6.16 20.39 1.50
CA ALA A 130 6.21 19.17 2.33
C ALA A 130 7.64 18.68 2.55
N GLN A 131 8.54 18.91 1.58
CA GLN A 131 9.98 18.66 1.71
C GLN A 131 10.62 19.39 2.90
N ALA A 132 10.06 20.49 3.40
CA ALA A 132 10.57 21.16 4.59
C ALA A 132 10.50 20.26 5.83
N VAL A 133 9.45 19.44 5.95
CA VAL A 133 9.30 18.46 7.03
C VAL A 133 10.39 17.39 6.92
N LEU A 134 10.53 16.78 5.75
CA LEU A 134 11.55 15.77 5.47
C LEU A 134 12.97 16.30 5.75
N ARG A 135 13.27 17.56 5.43
CA ARG A 135 14.56 18.18 5.76
C ARG A 135 14.77 18.34 7.26
N GLN A 136 13.74 18.72 8.03
CA GLN A 136 13.86 18.83 9.49
C GLN A 136 14.11 17.47 10.14
N MET A 137 13.36 16.45 9.72
CA MET A 137 13.51 15.07 10.16
C MET A 137 14.90 14.50 9.80
N PHE A 138 15.33 14.65 8.54
CA PHE A 138 16.65 14.19 8.11
C PHE A 138 17.80 14.84 8.90
N SER A 139 17.70 16.15 9.13
CA SER A 139 18.69 16.90 9.91
C SER A 139 18.74 16.46 11.38
N ALA A 140 17.67 15.88 11.90
CA ALA A 140 17.62 15.42 13.29
C ALA A 140 18.46 14.18 13.56
N LYS A 141 18.75 13.37 12.53
CA LYS A 141 19.54 12.13 12.64
C LYS A 141 19.01 11.19 13.73
N ASN A 142 17.71 11.21 13.92
CA ASN A 142 16.96 10.34 14.80
C ASN A 142 16.73 8.98 14.11
N LYS A 143 16.36 7.96 14.89
CA LYS A 143 16.32 6.56 14.45
C LYS A 143 15.29 6.33 13.35
N THR A 144 14.08 6.85 13.55
CA THR A 144 12.93 6.57 12.67
C THR A 144 12.16 7.85 12.39
N ASN A 145 11.86 8.10 11.12
CA ASN A 145 10.98 9.17 10.69
C ASN A 145 9.73 8.60 10.01
N ILE A 146 8.55 9.10 10.38
CA ILE A 146 7.26 8.66 9.85
C ILE A 146 6.52 9.89 9.36
N VAL A 147 6.17 9.94 8.08
CA VAL A 147 5.41 11.05 7.47
C VAL A 147 4.12 10.49 6.89
N ILE A 148 2.99 11.04 7.32
CA ILE A 148 1.66 10.59 6.92
C ILE A 148 0.90 11.81 6.37
N LEU A 149 0.51 11.72 5.10
CA LEU A 149 -0.22 12.77 4.40
C LEU A 149 -1.63 12.28 4.08
N ASP A 150 -2.60 12.71 4.87
CA ASP A 150 -4.02 12.55 4.58
C ASP A 150 -4.58 13.78 3.84
N ALA A 151 -3.95 14.06 2.69
CA ALA A 151 -4.19 15.22 1.89
C ALA A 151 -4.08 14.84 0.42
N CYS A 152 -5.20 14.84 -0.31
CA CYS A 152 -5.33 14.63 -1.76
C CYS A 152 -6.81 14.80 -2.16
N ARG A 153 -7.61 15.67 -1.52
CA ARG A 153 -9.08 15.49 -1.47
C ARG A 153 -9.88 16.17 -2.59
N ASN A 154 -9.33 17.21 -3.20
CA ASN A 154 -9.70 17.86 -4.47
C ASN A 154 -8.74 19.03 -4.61
N ASN A 155 -8.22 19.34 -5.79
CA ASN A 155 -7.28 20.45 -5.90
C ASN A 155 -8.07 21.77 -5.99
N PRO A 156 -8.00 22.67 -4.99
CA PRO A 156 -8.80 23.89 -4.99
C PRO A 156 -8.37 24.90 -6.07
N PHE A 157 -7.24 24.65 -6.74
CA PHE A 157 -6.66 25.51 -7.76
C PHE A 157 -6.68 24.88 -9.16
N GLU A 158 -7.54 23.88 -9.41
CA GLU A 158 -7.69 23.22 -10.72
C GLU A 158 -7.94 24.19 -11.89
N ALA A 159 -8.54 25.35 -11.62
CA ALA A 159 -8.77 26.40 -12.61
C ALA A 159 -7.48 27.13 -13.05
N ILE A 160 -6.39 26.98 -12.30
CA ILE A 160 -5.08 27.56 -12.61
C ILE A 160 -4.32 26.54 -13.47
N PRO A 161 -3.96 26.87 -14.74
CA PRO A 161 -3.40 25.89 -15.68
C PRO A 161 -2.16 25.13 -15.19
N ASP A 162 -1.31 25.77 -14.40
CA ASP A 162 -0.06 25.20 -13.87
C ASP A 162 -0.25 24.43 -12.54
N LEU A 163 -1.48 24.35 -12.04
CA LEU A 163 -1.88 23.66 -10.81
C LEU A 163 -3.12 22.78 -11.03
N ASN A 164 -3.31 22.25 -12.24
CA ASN A 164 -4.45 21.37 -12.54
C ASN A 164 -4.16 19.87 -12.29
N ASP A 165 -2.95 19.54 -11.82
CA ASP A 165 -2.61 18.18 -11.39
C ASP A 165 -3.42 17.82 -10.14
N ASN A 166 -4.04 16.63 -10.16
CA ASN A 166 -4.73 16.07 -9.01
C ASN A 166 -3.79 15.19 -8.18
N GLY A 167 -4.08 15.10 -6.89
CA GLY A 167 -3.28 14.32 -5.94
C GLY A 167 -1.90 14.92 -5.65
N LEU A 168 -1.04 14.12 -5.04
CA LEU A 168 0.32 14.49 -4.67
C LEU A 168 1.38 13.74 -5.48
N ALA A 169 2.53 14.38 -5.65
CA ALA A 169 3.72 13.78 -6.21
C ALA A 169 4.28 12.73 -5.26
N GLU A 170 4.90 11.71 -5.83
CA GLU A 170 5.77 10.83 -5.06
C GLU A 170 6.99 11.62 -4.55
N MET A 171 7.23 11.60 -3.24
CA MET A 171 8.39 12.24 -2.63
C MET A 171 9.49 11.22 -2.37
N LYS A 172 10.72 11.55 -2.76
CA LYS A 172 11.90 10.78 -2.35
C LYS A 172 12.18 11.00 -0.87
N SER A 173 12.06 9.96 -0.06
CA SER A 173 12.35 9.99 1.37
C SER A 173 13.82 9.60 1.65
N PRO A 174 14.52 10.28 2.58
CA PRO A 174 15.84 9.84 3.03
C PRO A 174 15.77 8.49 3.75
N THR A 175 16.87 7.74 3.80
CA THR A 175 17.00 6.50 4.58
C THR A 175 16.54 6.68 6.03
N GLY A 176 15.83 5.69 6.57
CA GLY A 176 15.21 5.76 7.89
C GLY A 176 13.86 6.47 7.91
N THR A 177 13.19 6.58 6.75
CA THR A 177 11.89 7.25 6.65
C THR A 177 10.80 6.32 6.09
N PHE A 178 9.69 6.25 6.80
CA PHE A 178 8.42 5.71 6.32
C PHE A 178 7.53 6.86 5.85
N LEU A 179 7.04 6.81 4.61
CA LEU A 179 6.17 7.83 4.04
C LEU A 179 4.89 7.19 3.55
N ALA A 180 3.75 7.71 3.98
CA ALA A 180 2.43 7.24 3.61
C ALA A 180 1.51 8.37 3.12
N TYR A 181 0.66 8.02 2.17
CA TYR A 181 -0.36 8.86 1.55
C TYR A 181 -1.72 8.18 1.70
N SER A 182 -2.76 8.97 1.95
CA SER A 182 -4.12 8.41 2.08
C SER A 182 -4.68 7.84 0.78
N THR A 183 -4.09 8.18 -0.37
CA THR A 183 -4.42 7.62 -1.69
C THR A 183 -3.15 7.49 -2.54
N ALA A 184 -3.23 6.83 -3.69
CA ALA A 184 -2.09 6.68 -4.60
C ALA A 184 -1.62 8.03 -5.14
N PRO A 185 -0.31 8.24 -5.40
CA PRO A 185 0.18 9.44 -6.07
C PRO A 185 -0.60 9.74 -7.35
N GLY A 186 -1.01 11.01 -7.54
CA GLY A 186 -1.88 11.42 -8.65
C GLY A 186 -3.38 11.09 -8.51
N ALA A 187 -3.79 10.36 -7.46
CA ALA A 187 -5.19 10.06 -7.17
C ALA A 187 -5.76 10.98 -6.08
N VAL A 188 -7.08 10.92 -5.90
CA VAL A 188 -7.83 11.72 -4.92
C VAL A 188 -8.26 10.86 -3.72
N ALA A 189 -8.32 11.45 -2.53
CA ALA A 189 -8.77 10.81 -1.30
C ALA A 189 -10.21 11.24 -0.98
N LEU A 190 -11.02 10.34 -0.42
CA LEU A 190 -12.41 10.61 -0.09
C LEU A 190 -12.55 11.24 1.30
N ASP A 191 -13.53 12.13 1.43
CA ASP A 191 -13.80 12.84 2.69
C ASP A 191 -14.46 11.98 3.77
N GLY A 192 -15.11 10.89 3.39
CA GLY A 192 -15.94 10.08 4.29
C GLY A 192 -17.28 10.74 4.60
N LEU A 193 -18.17 9.99 5.25
CA LEU A 193 -19.54 10.44 5.57
C LEU A 193 -19.74 10.79 7.07
N ASP A 194 -18.80 10.40 7.93
CA ASP A 194 -18.97 10.37 9.40
C ASP A 194 -17.94 11.22 10.16
N GLY A 195 -17.58 12.38 9.61
CA GLY A 195 -16.71 13.37 10.25
C GLY A 195 -15.20 13.09 10.20
N ASN A 196 -14.76 11.84 10.29
CA ASN A 196 -13.35 11.46 10.04
C ASN A 196 -13.20 10.77 8.68
N SER A 197 -12.02 10.90 8.06
CA SER A 197 -11.71 10.27 6.79
C SER A 197 -11.62 8.75 6.90
N PRO A 198 -11.94 7.99 5.83
CA PRO A 198 -11.78 6.54 5.82
C PRO A 198 -10.36 6.11 6.18
N PHE A 199 -9.36 6.85 5.68
CA PHE A 199 -7.95 6.58 5.95
C PHE A 199 -7.60 6.75 7.42
N THR A 200 -7.98 7.88 8.02
CA THR A 200 -7.65 8.19 9.41
C THR A 200 -8.40 7.31 10.40
N LYS A 201 -9.66 6.98 10.10
CA LYS A 201 -10.42 5.98 10.87
C LYS A 201 -9.75 4.62 10.84
N ALA A 202 -9.32 4.16 9.67
CA ALA A 202 -8.63 2.88 9.53
C ALA A 202 -7.29 2.89 10.27
N LEU A 203 -6.50 3.96 10.11
CA LEU A 203 -5.20 4.11 10.77
C LEU A 203 -5.30 4.12 12.29
N ALA A 204 -6.22 4.91 12.86
CA ALA A 204 -6.44 4.98 14.30
C ALA A 204 -6.86 3.63 14.91
N ARG A 205 -7.53 2.77 14.13
CA ARG A 205 -7.93 1.41 14.54
C ARG A 205 -6.77 0.41 14.51
N GLU A 206 -5.81 0.58 13.60
CA GLU A 206 -4.69 -0.36 13.43
C GLU A 206 -3.47 -0.02 14.29
N ILE A 207 -3.22 1.26 14.60
CA ILE A 207 -2.09 1.70 15.45
C ILE A 207 -2.02 0.96 16.82
N PRO A 208 -3.13 0.66 17.51
CA PRO A 208 -3.08 -0.04 18.79
C PRO A 208 -2.65 -1.52 18.73
N ALA A 209 -2.51 -2.12 17.53
CA ALA A 209 -2.15 -3.53 17.40
C ALA A 209 -0.73 -3.81 17.89
N ALA A 210 -0.61 -4.66 18.92
CA ALA A 210 0.67 -5.02 19.52
C ALA A 210 1.48 -5.96 18.62
N GLY A 211 2.79 -5.72 18.51
CA GLY A 211 3.71 -6.59 17.78
C GLY A 211 3.58 -6.52 16.26
N VAL A 212 2.84 -5.54 15.72
CA VAL A 212 2.67 -5.38 14.27
C VAL A 212 3.65 -4.32 13.76
N PRO A 213 4.56 -4.67 12.82
CA PRO A 213 5.47 -3.69 12.24
C PRO A 213 4.69 -2.69 11.38
N ILE A 214 5.21 -1.46 11.28
CA ILE A 214 4.53 -0.35 10.58
C ILE A 214 4.12 -0.68 9.15
N GLU A 215 4.95 -1.39 8.38
CA GLU A 215 4.60 -1.83 7.02
C GLU A 215 3.33 -2.68 7.02
N GLN A 216 3.18 -3.57 8.00
CA GLN A 216 2.01 -4.42 8.13
C GLN A 216 0.79 -3.64 8.65
N VAL A 217 0.99 -2.67 9.54
CA VAL A 217 -0.08 -1.73 9.96
C VAL A 217 -0.65 -1.01 8.73
N PHE A 218 0.19 -0.43 7.88
CA PHE A 218 -0.26 0.32 6.71
C PHE A 218 -0.83 -0.59 5.61
N LYS A 219 -0.36 -1.83 5.50
CA LYS A 219 -1.01 -2.85 4.66
C LYS A 219 -2.45 -3.14 5.14
N ASN A 220 -2.67 -3.29 6.45
CA ASN A 220 -4.01 -3.48 7.01
C ASN A 220 -4.91 -2.26 6.77
N VAL A 221 -4.36 -1.05 6.96
CA VAL A 221 -5.06 0.21 6.65
C VAL A 221 -5.48 0.25 5.19
N ARG A 222 -4.60 -0.11 4.25
CA ARG A 222 -4.91 -0.16 2.82
C ARG A 222 -6.09 -1.08 2.52
N VAL A 223 -6.10 -2.29 3.09
CA VAL A 223 -7.22 -3.24 2.93
C VAL A 223 -8.53 -2.62 3.41
N LYS A 224 -8.54 -2.05 4.61
CA LYS A 224 -9.75 -1.45 5.20
C LYS A 224 -10.27 -0.24 4.42
N VAL A 225 -9.38 0.59 3.91
CA VAL A 225 -9.77 1.75 3.09
C VAL A 225 -10.33 1.30 1.74
N ILE A 226 -9.74 0.30 1.09
CA ILE A 226 -10.27 -0.26 -0.16
C ILE A 226 -11.68 -0.83 0.08
N GLU A 227 -11.88 -1.58 1.16
CA GLU A 227 -13.19 -2.13 1.54
C GLU A 227 -14.23 -1.03 1.81
N GLU A 228 -13.89 -0.04 2.65
CA GLU A 228 -14.80 1.06 3.01
C GLU A 228 -15.16 1.96 1.82
N THR A 229 -14.21 2.17 0.91
CA THR A 229 -14.38 3.03 -0.26
C THR A 229 -14.81 2.29 -1.54
N GLN A 230 -15.05 0.98 -1.45
CA GLN A 230 -15.41 0.13 -2.60
C GLN A 230 -14.39 0.23 -3.74
N GLY A 231 -13.10 0.32 -3.41
CA GLY A 231 -12.00 0.43 -4.35
C GLY A 231 -11.74 1.83 -4.93
N GLN A 232 -12.48 2.86 -4.50
CA GLN A 232 -12.30 4.23 -5.00
C GLN A 232 -11.03 4.91 -4.46
N GLN A 233 -10.53 4.46 -3.31
CA GLN A 233 -9.33 5.00 -2.67
C GLN A 233 -8.37 3.87 -2.32
N THR A 234 -7.10 4.03 -2.68
CA THR A 234 -6.05 3.06 -2.37
C THR A 234 -4.88 3.76 -1.69
N PRO A 235 -4.71 3.63 -0.36
CA PRO A 235 -3.58 4.18 0.36
C PRO A 235 -2.25 3.64 -0.17
N TRP A 236 -1.24 4.51 -0.19
CA TRP A 236 0.09 4.22 -0.73
C TRP A 236 1.17 4.55 0.29
N ASP A 237 2.21 3.71 0.36
CA ASP A 237 3.34 3.93 1.25
C ASP A 237 4.66 3.52 0.59
N THR A 238 5.73 4.12 1.09
CA THR A 238 7.12 3.81 0.74
C THR A 238 7.94 3.78 2.01
N SER A 239 8.76 2.74 2.18
CA SER A 239 9.61 2.56 3.36
C SER A 239 11.08 2.52 2.95
N SER A 240 11.88 3.30 3.67
CA SER A 240 13.34 3.18 3.68
C SER A 240 13.86 2.93 5.10
N LEU A 241 12.99 2.44 5.99
CA LEU A 241 13.36 2.07 7.35
C LEU A 241 14.44 0.99 7.33
N THR A 242 15.37 1.07 8.27
CA THR A 242 16.45 0.09 8.43
C THR A 242 16.23 -0.87 9.59
N ASP A 243 15.31 -0.52 10.49
CA ASP A 243 14.88 -1.32 11.63
C ASP A 243 13.35 -1.38 11.65
N ASP A 244 12.79 -2.44 12.22
CA ASP A 244 11.36 -2.52 12.44
C ASP A 244 10.90 -1.45 13.44
N PHE A 245 9.80 -0.78 13.11
CA PHE A 245 9.10 0.10 14.04
C PHE A 245 7.75 -0.49 14.43
N TYR A 246 7.47 -0.48 15.73
CA TYR A 246 6.22 -0.93 16.31
C TYR A 246 5.58 0.22 17.08
N PHE A 247 4.35 0.59 16.73
CA PHE A 247 3.58 1.54 17.54
C PHE A 247 3.37 1.01 18.95
N VAL A 248 3.09 -0.28 19.07
CA VAL A 248 3.02 -1.02 20.32
C VAL A 248 3.93 -2.24 20.22
N ALA A 249 5.00 -2.26 21.02
CA ALA A 249 5.87 -3.43 21.11
C ALA A 249 5.06 -4.64 21.62
N GLN A 250 5.34 -5.83 21.09
CA GLN A 250 4.84 -7.05 21.70
C GLN A 250 5.54 -7.23 23.05
N GLU A 251 4.79 -7.57 24.10
CA GLU A 251 5.42 -8.05 25.33
C GLU A 251 6.19 -9.33 24.98
N GLU A 252 7.52 -9.27 25.08
CA GLU A 252 8.34 -10.48 25.01
C GLU A 252 8.03 -11.31 26.25
N LYS A 253 7.23 -12.36 26.07
CA LYS A 253 7.03 -13.38 27.10
C LYS A 253 8.38 -13.92 27.52
N THR A 254 8.63 -13.98 28.82
CA THR A 254 9.81 -14.60 29.39
C THR A 254 9.90 -16.07 28.96
N LYS A 255 11.11 -16.65 29.00
CA LYS A 255 11.31 -18.07 28.66
C LYS A 255 10.45 -18.97 29.53
N GLU A 256 10.28 -18.59 30.79
CA GLU A 256 9.43 -19.25 31.77
C GLU A 256 7.95 -19.19 31.36
N GLU A 257 7.43 -18.02 30.95
CA GLU A 257 6.04 -17.88 30.47
C GLU A 257 5.79 -18.64 29.16
N ILE A 258 6.78 -18.66 28.25
CA ILE A 258 6.69 -19.46 27.02
C ILE A 258 6.64 -20.96 27.36
N ALA A 259 7.50 -21.42 28.26
CA ALA A 259 7.52 -22.82 28.68
C ALA A 259 6.23 -23.22 29.42
N GLU A 260 5.71 -22.34 30.28
CA GLU A 260 4.42 -22.51 30.95
C GLU A 260 3.30 -22.69 29.93
N GLN A 261 3.20 -21.78 28.97
CA GLN A 261 2.14 -21.81 27.97
C GLN A 261 2.23 -23.04 27.08
N GLN A 262 3.44 -23.44 26.65
CA GLN A 262 3.64 -24.67 25.88
C GLN A 262 3.22 -25.92 26.67
N LEU A 263 3.54 -25.97 27.97
CA LEU A 263 3.11 -27.07 28.82
C LEU A 263 1.58 -27.07 28.96
N TRP A 264 0.96 -25.92 29.20
CA TRP A 264 -0.49 -25.82 29.30
C TRP A 264 -1.20 -26.28 28.02
N GLU A 265 -0.74 -25.85 26.86
CA GLU A 265 -1.30 -26.26 25.55
C GLU A 265 -1.26 -27.78 25.36
N SER A 266 -0.21 -28.45 25.86
CA SER A 266 -0.12 -29.91 25.82
C SER A 266 -1.05 -30.63 26.81
N VAL A 267 -1.43 -29.95 27.90
CA VAL A 267 -2.18 -30.52 29.02
C VAL A 267 -3.68 -30.26 28.92
N LYS A 268 -4.12 -29.15 28.33
CA LYS A 268 -5.53 -28.70 28.35
C LYS A 268 -6.53 -29.66 27.67
N PHE A 269 -6.05 -30.59 26.85
CA PHE A 269 -6.84 -31.65 26.22
C PHE A 269 -6.50 -33.06 26.74
N SER A 270 -5.69 -33.15 27.79
CA SER A 270 -5.33 -34.43 28.41
C SER A 270 -6.56 -35.12 28.99
N THR A 271 -6.61 -36.44 28.87
CA THR A 271 -7.56 -37.31 29.59
C THR A 271 -6.91 -38.02 30.77
N ASP A 272 -5.59 -37.91 30.92
CA ASP A 272 -4.83 -38.41 32.07
C ASP A 272 -4.76 -37.31 33.14
N PRO A 273 -5.08 -37.59 34.42
CA PRO A 273 -4.98 -36.62 35.51
C PRO A 273 -3.53 -36.26 35.87
N VAL A 274 -2.55 -37.11 35.57
CA VAL A 274 -1.14 -36.92 35.98
C VAL A 274 -0.51 -35.67 35.32
N PRO A 275 -0.58 -35.45 34.00
CA PRO A 275 -0.08 -34.23 33.37
C PRO A 275 -0.73 -32.95 33.92
N VAL A 276 -2.01 -33.00 34.28
CA VAL A 276 -2.76 -31.85 34.83
C VAL A 276 -2.25 -31.48 36.22
N VAL A 277 -2.06 -32.49 37.09
CA VAL A 277 -1.48 -32.28 38.43
C VAL A 277 -0.03 -31.81 38.35
N LEU A 278 0.76 -32.34 37.42
CA LEU A 278 2.14 -31.92 37.21
C LEU A 278 2.24 -30.46 36.74
N PHE A 279 1.36 -30.04 35.83
CA PHE A 279 1.25 -28.63 35.42
C PHE A 279 0.93 -27.72 36.62
N MET A 280 -0.12 -28.05 37.37
CA MET A 280 -0.54 -27.26 38.54
C MET A 280 0.53 -27.18 39.63
N ARG A 281 1.39 -28.20 39.75
CA ARG A 281 2.51 -28.22 40.71
C ARG A 281 3.74 -27.46 40.19
N GLY A 282 3.99 -27.52 38.89
CA GLY A 282 5.10 -26.82 38.25
C GLY A 282 4.88 -25.31 38.17
N TYR A 283 3.61 -24.89 38.00
CA TYR A 283 3.21 -23.50 37.82
C TYR A 283 2.04 -23.12 38.74
N PRO A 284 2.26 -23.07 40.08
CA PRO A 284 1.18 -22.89 41.06
C PRO A 284 0.48 -21.53 41.01
N ASP A 285 1.14 -20.52 40.44
CA ASP A 285 0.62 -19.15 40.29
C ASP A 285 0.15 -18.86 38.85
N SER A 286 0.07 -19.89 37.99
CA SER A 286 -0.38 -19.77 36.60
C SER A 286 -1.80 -19.23 36.49
N GLU A 287 -2.05 -18.39 35.48
CA GLU A 287 -3.41 -17.96 35.12
C GLU A 287 -4.31 -19.13 34.72
N HIS A 288 -3.73 -20.27 34.31
CA HIS A 288 -4.45 -21.47 33.90
C HIS A 288 -4.83 -22.41 35.06
N ILE A 289 -4.45 -22.11 36.30
CA ILE A 289 -4.80 -22.95 37.47
C ILE A 289 -6.31 -23.20 37.62
N PRO A 290 -7.21 -22.21 37.44
CA PRO A 290 -8.65 -22.46 37.51
C PRO A 290 -9.13 -23.46 36.45
N GLU A 291 -8.63 -23.35 35.22
CA GLU A 291 -8.97 -24.26 34.13
C GLU A 291 -8.40 -25.66 34.37
N ALA A 292 -7.15 -25.76 34.84
CA ALA A 292 -6.52 -27.03 35.17
C ALA A 292 -7.27 -27.78 36.28
N ARG A 293 -7.79 -27.07 37.30
CA ARG A 293 -8.64 -27.66 38.34
C ARG A 293 -9.94 -28.21 37.77
N ALA A 294 -10.61 -27.44 36.91
CA ALA A 294 -11.85 -27.89 36.28
C ALA A 294 -11.64 -29.10 35.37
N LEU A 295 -10.52 -29.14 34.63
CA LEU A 295 -10.14 -30.29 33.82
C LEU A 295 -9.89 -31.54 34.68
N LEU A 296 -9.14 -31.39 35.77
CA LEU A 296 -8.87 -32.50 36.69
C LEU A 296 -10.13 -33.07 37.32
N GLU A 297 -11.06 -32.21 37.75
CA GLU A 297 -12.36 -32.61 38.30
C GLU A 297 -13.17 -33.40 37.27
N LYS A 298 -13.20 -32.93 36.01
CA LYS A 298 -13.86 -33.63 34.91
C LYS A 298 -13.27 -35.01 34.66
N ILE A 299 -11.94 -35.14 34.65
CA ILE A 299 -11.24 -36.41 34.44
C ILE A 299 -11.59 -37.39 35.56
N ILE A 300 -11.45 -36.98 36.83
CA ILE A 300 -11.73 -37.83 38.00
C ILE A 300 -13.19 -38.32 37.98
N ASN A 301 -14.14 -37.42 37.71
CA ASN A 301 -15.56 -37.80 37.64
C ASN A 301 -15.82 -38.80 36.51
N SER A 302 -15.16 -38.64 35.35
CA SER A 302 -15.30 -39.59 34.24
C SER A 302 -14.75 -40.99 34.54
N GLU A 303 -13.67 -41.09 35.33
CA GLU A 303 -13.14 -42.39 35.78
C GLU A 303 -14.03 -43.06 36.84
N LEU A 304 -14.62 -42.27 37.74
CA LEU A 304 -15.58 -42.76 38.74
C LEU A 304 -16.85 -43.31 38.08
N ASP A 305 -17.35 -42.64 37.04
CA ASP A 305 -18.51 -43.09 36.27
C ASP A 305 -18.23 -44.37 35.46
N GLN A 306 -17.01 -44.56 34.96
CA GLN A 306 -16.60 -45.80 34.27
C GLN A 306 -16.35 -46.97 35.23
N GLY A 307 -15.87 -46.70 36.44
CA GLY A 307 -15.67 -47.71 37.50
C GLY A 307 -16.99 -48.26 38.06
N THR A 308 -18.07 -47.47 38.04
CA THR A 308 -19.40 -47.93 38.46
C THR A 308 -20.13 -48.73 37.38
N ALA A 309 -19.90 -48.45 36.10
CA ALA A 309 -20.44 -49.22 34.98
C ALA A 309 -19.86 -50.65 34.87
N THR A 310 -18.59 -50.85 35.24
CA THR A 310 -17.93 -52.17 35.23
C THR A 310 -18.30 -53.03 36.44
N ALA A 311 -18.60 -52.42 37.59
CA ALA A 311 -19.07 -53.14 38.79
C ALA A 311 -20.52 -53.67 38.66
N GLY A 312 -21.37 -53.03 37.85
CA GLY A 312 -22.75 -53.48 37.60
C GLY A 312 -22.89 -54.68 36.65
N ALA A 313 -21.87 -54.94 35.81
CA ALA A 313 -21.93 -55.97 34.77
C ALA A 313 -21.52 -57.39 35.25
N GLN A 314 -21.03 -57.55 36.49
CA GLN A 314 -20.55 -58.84 37.00
C GLN A 314 -21.57 -59.65 37.81
N ALA A 315 -22.82 -59.17 37.98
CA ALA A 315 -23.79 -59.81 38.87
C ALA A 315 -24.81 -60.76 38.19
N GLN A 316 -24.90 -60.81 36.87
CA GLN A 316 -25.87 -61.69 36.19
C GLN A 316 -25.33 -62.20 34.85
N GLN A 317 -24.68 -63.36 34.85
CA GLN A 317 -24.80 -64.31 33.73
C GLN A 317 -24.36 -65.71 34.13
N GLU A 318 -25.36 -66.52 34.42
CA GLU A 318 -25.32 -67.98 34.45
C GLU A 318 -25.21 -68.47 32.99
N ALA A 319 -24.26 -69.35 32.73
CA ALA A 319 -23.96 -69.84 31.38
C ALA A 319 -24.98 -70.88 30.89
N PRO A 320 -25.35 -70.84 29.60
CA PRO A 320 -25.68 -72.03 28.84
C PRO A 320 -24.68 -72.26 27.68
N PRO A 321 -24.64 -73.48 27.12
CA PRO A 321 -23.46 -74.01 26.42
C PRO A 321 -23.43 -73.65 24.94
N LEU A 322 -22.19 -73.64 24.43
CA LEU A 322 -21.81 -73.51 23.02
C LEU A 322 -22.51 -74.54 22.13
N GLU A 323 -23.16 -74.05 21.07
CA GLU A 323 -23.50 -74.84 19.90
C GLU A 323 -22.97 -74.14 18.64
N ILE A 324 -22.25 -74.91 17.82
CA ILE A 324 -21.57 -74.49 16.61
C ILE A 324 -22.58 -74.57 15.46
N ALA A 325 -22.84 -73.46 14.78
CA ALA A 325 -23.46 -73.47 13.47
C ALA A 325 -22.72 -72.50 12.54
N ALA A 326 -22.11 -73.07 11.50
CA ALA A 326 -21.59 -72.34 10.36
C ALA A 326 -22.76 -71.76 9.56
N ALA A 327 -22.67 -70.47 9.24
CA ALA A 327 -23.47 -69.80 8.22
C ALA A 327 -22.58 -68.82 7.46
N GLU A 328 -22.72 -68.86 6.13
CA GLU A 328 -21.97 -68.09 5.13
C GLU A 328 -22.10 -66.56 5.32
N PRO A 329 -21.12 -65.77 4.84
CA PRO A 329 -21.16 -64.33 4.96
C PRO A 329 -22.13 -63.71 3.94
N GLU A 330 -23.12 -62.94 4.41
CA GLU A 330 -23.81 -61.96 3.57
C GLU A 330 -22.90 -60.74 3.31
N PRO A 331 -22.95 -60.14 2.11
CA PRO A 331 -22.02 -59.10 1.70
C PRO A 331 -22.31 -57.79 2.42
N ALA A 332 -21.25 -57.18 2.96
CA ALA A 332 -21.27 -55.82 3.46
C ALA A 332 -21.75 -54.84 2.36
N PRO A 333 -22.60 -53.85 2.68
CA PRO A 333 -22.87 -52.76 1.75
C PRO A 333 -21.57 -52.00 1.46
N ALA A 334 -21.33 -51.71 0.18
CA ALA A 334 -20.15 -51.01 -0.29
C ALA A 334 -19.97 -49.67 0.45
N PRO A 335 -18.72 -49.26 0.76
CA PRO A 335 -18.46 -47.93 1.29
C PRO A 335 -18.90 -46.88 0.26
N GLU A 336 -19.71 -45.92 0.70
CA GLU A 336 -19.94 -44.70 -0.07
C GLU A 336 -18.59 -44.01 -0.33
N PRO A 337 -18.33 -43.54 -1.56
CA PRO A 337 -17.09 -42.84 -1.87
C PRO A 337 -17.02 -41.54 -1.08
N ALA A 338 -15.89 -41.30 -0.42
CA ALA A 338 -15.58 -40.03 0.23
C ALA A 338 -15.74 -38.86 -0.76
N PRO A 339 -16.25 -37.69 -0.32
CA PRO A 339 -16.38 -36.53 -1.17
C PRO A 339 -15.00 -36.11 -1.67
N VAL A 340 -14.87 -35.97 -3.00
CA VAL A 340 -13.67 -35.46 -3.66
C VAL A 340 -13.45 -34.01 -3.19
N ASP A 341 -12.24 -33.68 -2.73
CA ASP A 341 -11.86 -32.31 -2.35
C ASP A 341 -11.87 -31.40 -3.60
N THR A 342 -13.02 -30.78 -3.87
CA THR A 342 -13.26 -29.91 -5.03
C THR A 342 -12.54 -28.57 -4.93
N THR A 343 -11.90 -28.25 -3.80
CA THR A 343 -11.27 -26.95 -3.54
C THR A 343 -9.95 -26.81 -4.31
N LYS A 344 -9.10 -27.84 -4.26
CA LYS A 344 -7.79 -27.83 -4.96
C LYS A 344 -7.92 -27.83 -6.47
N GLU A 345 -8.97 -28.47 -7.00
CA GLU A 345 -9.22 -28.48 -8.44
C GLU A 345 -9.81 -27.13 -8.92
N GLN A 346 -10.62 -26.47 -8.10
CA GLN A 346 -11.07 -25.09 -8.35
C GLN A 346 -9.88 -24.12 -8.39
N GLU A 347 -8.96 -24.19 -7.41
CA GLU A 347 -7.74 -23.37 -7.36
C GLU A 347 -6.83 -23.63 -8.58
N ARG A 348 -6.70 -24.89 -9.00
CA ARG A 348 -5.89 -25.26 -10.18
C ARG A 348 -6.47 -24.70 -11.47
N LEU A 349 -7.78 -24.87 -11.71
CA LEU A 349 -8.43 -24.43 -12.94
C LEU A 349 -8.50 -22.90 -13.01
N ILE A 350 -8.79 -22.22 -11.91
CA ILE A 350 -8.80 -20.75 -11.92
C ILE A 350 -7.39 -20.17 -12.09
N GLY A 351 -6.38 -20.81 -11.52
CA GLY A 351 -4.98 -20.41 -11.71
C GLY A 351 -4.51 -20.55 -13.17
N ILE A 352 -4.96 -21.60 -13.88
CA ILE A 352 -4.69 -21.75 -15.32
C ILE A 352 -5.36 -20.60 -16.10
N ALA A 353 -6.63 -20.33 -15.84
CA ALA A 353 -7.38 -19.27 -16.52
C ALA A 353 -6.77 -17.88 -16.30
N GLN A 354 -6.33 -17.58 -15.08
CA GLN A 354 -5.63 -16.33 -14.76
C GLN A 354 -4.26 -16.22 -15.45
N SER A 355 -3.54 -17.33 -15.60
CA SER A 355 -2.23 -17.33 -16.25
C SER A 355 -2.29 -17.18 -17.77
N SER A 356 -3.32 -17.75 -18.41
CA SER A 356 -3.47 -17.73 -19.86
C SER A 356 -4.23 -16.49 -20.34
N GLY A 357 -5.13 -15.95 -19.51
CA GLY A 357 -5.95 -14.79 -19.83
C GLY A 357 -6.91 -15.01 -21.01
N THR A 358 -7.23 -16.27 -21.34
CA THR A 358 -8.08 -16.59 -22.49
C THR A 358 -9.53 -16.83 -22.08
N ALA A 359 -10.46 -16.43 -22.94
CA ALA A 359 -11.89 -16.67 -22.69
C ALA A 359 -12.22 -18.17 -22.62
N GLY A 360 -11.46 -19.02 -23.32
CA GLY A 360 -11.66 -20.47 -23.27
C GLY A 360 -11.39 -21.07 -21.89
N ASP A 361 -10.36 -20.57 -21.19
CA ASP A 361 -9.97 -21.15 -19.90
C ASP A 361 -10.88 -20.67 -18.76
N TYR A 362 -11.36 -19.42 -18.80
CA TYR A 362 -12.38 -18.94 -17.86
C TYR A 362 -13.73 -19.66 -18.07
N GLN A 363 -14.11 -19.94 -19.32
CA GLN A 363 -15.30 -20.74 -19.61
C GLN A 363 -15.14 -22.18 -19.11
N ALA A 364 -13.96 -22.79 -19.29
CA ALA A 364 -13.69 -24.14 -18.80
C ALA A 364 -13.79 -24.24 -17.26
N TYR A 365 -13.39 -23.18 -16.53
CA TYR A 365 -13.62 -23.12 -15.08
C TYR A 365 -15.11 -23.07 -14.75
N LEU A 366 -15.90 -22.24 -15.42
CA LEU A 366 -17.35 -22.11 -15.18
C LEU A 366 -18.13 -23.37 -15.54
N ASP A 367 -17.71 -24.08 -16.59
CA ASP A 367 -18.32 -25.35 -17.00
C ASP A 367 -18.07 -26.45 -15.96
N ALA A 368 -16.90 -26.43 -15.30
CA ALA A 368 -16.55 -27.37 -14.24
C ALA A 368 -17.16 -26.97 -12.88
N PHE A 369 -17.26 -25.68 -12.59
CA PHE A 369 -17.66 -25.13 -11.29
C PHE A 369 -18.60 -23.91 -11.44
N PRO A 370 -19.86 -24.11 -11.86
CA PRO A 370 -20.80 -23.02 -12.12
C PRO A 370 -21.22 -22.25 -10.86
N GLU A 371 -21.20 -22.90 -9.70
CA GLU A 371 -21.39 -22.28 -8.37
C GLU A 371 -20.08 -22.30 -7.56
N GLY A 372 -18.94 -22.37 -8.24
CA GLY A 372 -17.63 -22.40 -7.62
C GLY A 372 -17.28 -21.10 -6.90
N ILE A 373 -16.29 -21.17 -6.00
CA ILE A 373 -15.81 -20.04 -5.19
C ILE A 373 -15.38 -18.84 -6.07
N TYR A 374 -14.93 -19.11 -7.30
CA TYR A 374 -14.46 -18.10 -8.25
C TYR A 374 -15.41 -17.91 -9.44
N ALA A 375 -16.65 -18.42 -9.37
CA ALA A 375 -17.60 -18.34 -10.48
C ALA A 375 -17.93 -16.89 -10.85
N GLU A 376 -18.19 -16.03 -9.86
CA GLU A 376 -18.47 -14.61 -10.10
C GLU A 376 -17.26 -13.89 -10.75
N PHE A 377 -16.06 -14.23 -10.33
CA PHE A 377 -14.81 -13.70 -10.89
C PHE A 377 -14.60 -14.14 -12.34
N ALA A 378 -14.80 -15.43 -12.66
CA ALA A 378 -14.64 -15.94 -14.01
C ALA A 378 -15.69 -15.37 -14.99
N VAL A 379 -16.93 -15.13 -14.53
CA VAL A 379 -17.97 -14.45 -15.34
C VAL A 379 -17.56 -13.01 -15.66
N PHE A 380 -16.97 -12.31 -14.69
CA PHE A 380 -16.50 -10.93 -14.89
C PHE A 380 -15.39 -10.85 -15.95
N GLU A 381 -14.37 -11.71 -15.87
CA GLU A 381 -13.25 -11.71 -16.82
C GLU A 381 -13.69 -12.05 -18.26
N LEU A 382 -14.65 -12.95 -18.44
CA LEU A 382 -15.23 -13.25 -19.75
C LEU A 382 -15.89 -12.02 -20.40
N LYS A 383 -16.58 -11.19 -19.60
CA LYS A 383 -17.21 -9.97 -20.10
C LYS A 383 -16.17 -8.98 -20.62
N VAL A 384 -15.07 -8.81 -19.88
CA VAL A 384 -13.96 -7.93 -20.28
C VAL A 384 -13.33 -8.39 -21.59
N LEU A 385 -13.11 -9.71 -21.75
CA LEU A 385 -12.53 -10.27 -22.97
C LEU A 385 -13.45 -10.15 -24.19
N ALA A 386 -14.77 -10.27 -24.00
CA ALA A 386 -15.76 -10.08 -25.06
C ALA A 386 -15.76 -8.64 -25.60
N GLU A 387 -15.79 -7.64 -24.71
CA GLU A 387 -15.77 -6.22 -25.09
C GLU A 387 -14.47 -5.84 -25.84
N LYS A 388 -13.35 -6.47 -25.48
CA LYS A 388 -12.07 -6.29 -26.18
C LYS A 388 -12.09 -6.88 -27.61
N ALA A 389 -12.71 -8.04 -27.80
CA ALA A 389 -12.82 -8.69 -29.10
C ALA A 389 -13.73 -7.91 -30.07
N GLU A 390 -14.85 -7.37 -29.58
CA GLU A 390 -15.78 -6.55 -30.38
C GLU A 390 -15.09 -5.28 -30.93
N ARG A 391 -14.30 -4.59 -30.09
CA ARG A 391 -13.53 -3.41 -30.51
C ARG A 391 -12.48 -3.73 -31.57
N ALA A 392 -11.85 -4.90 -31.49
CA ALA A 392 -10.86 -5.34 -32.48
C ALA A 392 -11.49 -5.66 -33.84
N ALA A 393 -12.69 -6.26 -33.86
CA ALA A 393 -13.40 -6.57 -35.09
C ALA A 393 -13.88 -5.32 -35.85
N ALA A 394 -14.30 -4.26 -35.13
CA ALA A 394 -14.72 -2.99 -35.72
C ALA A 394 -13.57 -2.24 -36.42
N ALA A 395 -12.34 -2.38 -35.92
CA ALA A 395 -11.16 -1.69 -36.47
C ALA A 395 -10.66 -2.25 -37.80
N ALA A 396 -10.97 -3.52 -38.11
CA ALA A 396 -10.47 -4.19 -39.31
C ALA A 396 -11.23 -3.84 -40.62
N GLN A 397 -12.27 -3.00 -40.56
CA GLN A 397 -13.23 -2.82 -41.66
C GLN A 397 -13.17 -1.45 -42.40
N ALA A 398 -12.15 -0.59 -42.21
CA ALA A 398 -12.11 0.76 -42.80
C ALA A 398 -11.06 0.96 -43.94
N PRO A 399 -11.39 1.59 -45.11
CA PRO A 399 -10.50 1.71 -46.29
C PRO A 399 -9.68 3.03 -46.38
N THR A 400 -8.62 3.06 -47.20
CA THR A 400 -7.55 4.10 -47.24
C THR A 400 -7.27 4.66 -48.65
N GLU A 401 -7.01 5.98 -48.79
CA GLU A 401 -6.54 6.65 -50.04
C GLU A 401 -5.40 7.67 -49.76
N GLN A 402 -4.49 7.83 -50.73
CA GLN A 402 -3.13 8.41 -50.61
C GLN A 402 -2.91 9.63 -51.55
N GLN A 403 -2.01 10.57 -51.21
CA GLN A 403 -1.17 11.45 -52.10
C GLN A 403 -0.56 12.65 -51.32
N GLU A 404 0.47 13.40 -51.74
CA GLU A 404 1.87 13.18 -52.22
C GLU A 404 2.59 14.57 -52.08
N ILE A 405 3.93 14.60 -51.95
CA ILE A 405 4.79 15.64 -51.31
C ILE A 405 5.37 16.69 -52.30
N VAL A 406 5.71 17.93 -51.83
CA VAL A 406 6.93 18.70 -52.27
C VAL A 406 7.37 19.82 -51.30
N VAL A 407 8.70 19.99 -51.10
CA VAL A 407 9.39 20.88 -50.10
C VAL A 407 10.42 21.80 -50.79
N ALA A 408 10.66 23.03 -50.28
CA ALA A 408 11.92 23.79 -50.51
C ALA A 408 12.25 24.84 -49.40
N ALA A 409 13.56 25.10 -49.25
CA ALA A 409 14.37 25.66 -48.14
C ALA A 409 14.26 27.17 -47.75
N ALA A 410 14.74 27.47 -46.52
CA ALA A 410 14.81 28.80 -45.84
C ALA A 410 16.16 29.56 -46.03
N PRO A 411 16.26 30.87 -45.66
CA PRO A 411 17.05 31.20 -44.46
C PRO A 411 16.71 32.51 -43.66
N SER A 412 17.28 32.54 -42.43
CA SER A 412 17.68 33.67 -41.55
C SER A 412 16.67 34.35 -40.60
N ARG A 413 17.19 34.67 -39.40
CA ARG A 413 16.52 34.83 -38.09
C ARG A 413 16.18 36.31 -37.79
N ALA A 414 14.97 36.57 -37.31
CA ALA A 414 14.52 37.84 -36.72
C ALA A 414 13.80 37.61 -35.37
N ALA A 415 13.68 38.67 -34.56
CA ALA A 415 13.16 38.74 -33.17
C ALA A 415 11.87 37.92 -32.89
N PRO A 416 11.61 37.47 -31.63
CA PRO A 416 10.48 36.60 -31.35
C PRO A 416 9.17 37.35 -31.56
N ALA A 417 8.47 36.94 -32.61
CA ALA A 417 7.08 37.27 -32.90
C ALA A 417 6.15 36.51 -31.90
N PRO A 418 4.89 36.95 -31.71
CA PRO A 418 4.00 36.45 -30.67
C PRO A 418 3.62 34.98 -30.88
N MET A 419 3.27 34.29 -29.79
CA MET A 419 2.75 32.93 -29.80
C MET A 419 1.48 32.82 -30.67
N GLY A 420 1.50 31.82 -31.54
CA GLY A 420 0.43 31.40 -32.46
C GLY A 420 1.01 31.19 -33.86
N THR A 421 0.93 30.06 -34.53
CA THR A 421 0.12 28.84 -34.39
C THR A 421 0.70 27.82 -35.39
N GLU A 422 0.61 26.51 -35.06
CA GLU A 422 1.00 25.33 -35.86
C GLU A 422 2.47 24.90 -35.81
N LEU A 423 2.72 23.82 -35.05
CA LEU A 423 3.92 22.99 -35.16
C LEU A 423 4.00 22.43 -36.60
N THR A 424 5.18 22.35 -37.21
CA THR A 424 5.36 21.72 -38.55
C THR A 424 6.41 20.61 -38.47
N TRP A 425 6.42 19.70 -39.46
CA TRP A 425 7.29 18.51 -39.46
C TRP A 425 8.78 18.81 -39.23
N THR A 426 9.26 19.90 -39.79
CA THR A 426 10.67 20.35 -39.72
C THR A 426 10.91 21.43 -38.68
N MET A 427 9.89 21.83 -37.91
CA MET A 427 10.04 22.88 -36.90
C MET A 427 10.71 22.32 -35.64
N PRO A 428 11.81 22.91 -35.16
CA PRO A 428 12.42 22.51 -33.90
C PRO A 428 11.47 22.77 -32.72
N PHE A 429 11.32 21.82 -31.82
CA PHE A 429 10.55 22.02 -30.60
C PHE A 429 11.17 23.13 -29.74
N THR A 430 10.34 24.03 -29.24
CA THR A 430 10.75 25.13 -28.35
C THR A 430 10.47 24.84 -26.87
N SER A 431 9.82 23.72 -26.57
CA SER A 431 9.46 23.24 -25.23
C SER A 431 9.39 21.70 -25.20
N GLY A 432 9.53 21.09 -24.01
CA GLY A 432 9.58 19.63 -23.80
C GLY A 432 10.78 19.19 -22.97
N VAL A 433 11.06 17.88 -22.90
CA VAL A 433 12.29 17.39 -22.23
C VAL A 433 13.54 17.84 -23.00
N ASP A 434 14.67 18.07 -22.31
CA ASP A 434 15.90 18.68 -22.84
C ASP A 434 16.41 18.08 -24.18
N ARG A 435 16.12 16.79 -24.44
CA ARG A 435 16.54 16.09 -25.67
C ARG A 435 15.62 16.36 -26.88
N LEU A 436 14.40 16.86 -26.67
CA LEU A 436 13.45 17.25 -27.72
C LEU A 436 13.64 18.71 -28.15
N ILE A 437 14.01 19.59 -27.21
CA ILE A 437 14.19 21.02 -27.49
C ILE A 437 15.29 21.23 -28.55
N GLY A 438 14.98 22.02 -29.57
CA GLY A 438 15.88 22.32 -30.69
C GLY A 438 15.96 21.24 -31.76
N LYS A 439 15.14 20.18 -31.68
CA LYS A 439 15.01 19.14 -32.71
C LYS A 439 13.60 19.13 -33.29
N SER A 440 13.47 18.82 -34.57
CA SER A 440 12.18 18.63 -35.24
C SER A 440 11.66 17.20 -35.13
N ILE A 441 10.40 16.94 -35.50
CA ILE A 441 9.87 15.56 -35.56
C ILE A 441 10.75 14.72 -36.51
N GLU A 442 11.13 15.29 -37.65
CA GLU A 442 12.02 14.67 -38.65
C GLU A 442 13.37 14.22 -38.07
N GLU A 443 13.98 15.03 -37.22
CA GLU A 443 15.26 14.68 -36.63
C GLU A 443 15.10 13.62 -35.54
N LEU A 444 14.03 13.71 -34.73
CA LEU A 444 13.79 12.78 -33.63
C LEU A 444 13.56 11.34 -34.08
N VAL A 445 12.87 11.13 -35.20
CA VAL A 445 12.56 9.78 -35.70
C VAL A 445 13.81 8.98 -36.07
N THR A 446 14.92 9.69 -36.35
CA THR A 446 16.21 9.10 -36.69
C THR A 446 17.12 8.83 -35.49
N LEU A 447 16.76 9.32 -34.30
CA LEU A 447 17.58 9.14 -33.10
C LEU A 447 17.38 7.76 -32.47
N SER A 448 18.21 7.41 -31.49
CA SER A 448 18.00 6.20 -30.70
C SER A 448 17.07 6.42 -29.50
N PRO A 449 16.23 5.41 -29.16
CA PRO A 449 15.30 5.49 -28.03
C PRO A 449 16.04 5.58 -26.67
N LEU A 450 15.36 6.14 -25.66
CA LEU A 450 15.88 6.36 -24.30
C LEU A 450 15.83 5.11 -23.41
N PHE A 451 14.88 4.23 -23.67
CA PHE A 451 14.65 2.97 -22.97
C PHE A 451 14.02 1.97 -23.96
N PRO A 452 14.06 0.65 -23.69
CA PRO A 452 13.62 -0.33 -24.68
C PRO A 452 12.14 -0.15 -25.01
N PRO A 453 11.75 -0.22 -26.30
CA PRO A 453 10.34 -0.15 -26.71
C PRO A 453 9.47 -1.30 -26.15
N ILE A 454 10.11 -2.42 -25.80
CA ILE A 454 9.49 -3.61 -25.22
C ILE A 454 10.32 -3.98 -23.99
N GLU A 455 9.67 -4.12 -22.83
CA GLU A 455 10.33 -4.53 -21.59
C GLU A 455 11.05 -5.87 -21.78
N GLY A 456 12.32 -5.94 -21.36
CA GLY A 456 13.17 -7.13 -21.52
C GLY A 456 13.89 -7.28 -22.85
N LEU A 457 13.80 -6.31 -23.78
CA LEU A 457 14.55 -6.36 -25.04
C LEU A 457 16.07 -6.16 -24.79
N PRO A 458 16.95 -7.07 -25.27
CA PRO A 458 18.41 -6.95 -25.13
C PRO A 458 18.95 -5.62 -25.67
N GLU A 459 19.89 -5.01 -24.96
CA GLU A 459 20.43 -3.69 -25.31
C GLU A 459 20.99 -3.61 -26.72
N GLU A 460 21.58 -4.68 -27.22
CA GLU A 460 22.21 -4.76 -28.55
C GLU A 460 21.20 -4.59 -29.69
N LEU A 461 19.90 -4.80 -29.42
CA LEU A 461 18.83 -4.74 -30.42
C LEU A 461 18.17 -3.36 -30.53
N TRP A 462 18.40 -2.45 -29.59
CA TRP A 462 17.75 -1.13 -29.58
C TRP A 462 18.69 0.03 -29.26
N LYS A 463 19.75 -0.19 -28.48
CA LYS A 463 20.74 0.83 -28.13
C LYS A 463 21.54 1.15 -29.39
N GLU A 464 21.62 2.43 -29.74
CA GLU A 464 22.23 2.96 -30.98
C GLU A 464 21.50 2.64 -32.30
N GLN A 465 20.38 1.92 -32.26
CA GLN A 465 19.50 1.76 -33.42
C GLN A 465 18.55 2.96 -33.53
N SER A 466 18.12 3.30 -34.76
CA SER A 466 17.08 4.32 -34.95
C SER A 466 15.70 3.68 -34.85
N CYS A 467 14.70 4.38 -34.35
CA CYS A 467 13.33 3.85 -34.31
C CYS A 467 12.76 3.60 -35.72
N SER A 468 13.27 4.30 -36.74
CA SER A 468 13.00 4.03 -38.15
C SER A 468 13.50 2.65 -38.64
N ASN A 469 14.39 1.98 -37.90
CA ASN A 469 14.81 0.62 -38.22
C ASN A 469 13.76 -0.43 -37.80
N CYS A 470 12.93 -0.11 -36.79
CA CYS A 470 11.89 -1.01 -36.26
C CYS A 470 10.47 -0.60 -36.69
N HIS A 471 10.27 0.65 -37.09
CA HIS A 471 8.99 1.20 -37.55
C HIS A 471 9.14 2.00 -38.84
N GLN A 472 8.11 2.04 -39.68
CA GLN A 472 8.06 2.97 -40.82
C GLN A 472 7.56 4.35 -40.36
N TRP A 473 8.44 5.11 -39.71
CA TRP A 473 8.14 6.47 -39.24
C TRP A 473 8.26 7.50 -40.36
N THR A 474 7.40 7.38 -41.38
CA THR A 474 7.23 8.42 -42.39
C THR A 474 6.37 9.56 -41.85
N LYS A 475 6.42 10.73 -42.51
CA LYS A 475 5.56 11.88 -42.19
C LYS A 475 4.09 11.47 -42.18
N GLU A 476 3.66 10.70 -43.19
CA GLU A 476 2.28 10.23 -43.33
C GLU A 476 1.87 9.26 -42.22
N ALA A 477 2.75 8.33 -41.83
CA ALA A 477 2.49 7.36 -40.76
C ALA A 477 2.36 8.05 -39.40
N LEU A 478 3.24 9.02 -39.11
CA LEU A 478 3.18 9.80 -37.88
C LEU A 478 2.03 10.80 -37.87
N CYS A 479 1.62 11.34 -39.02
CA CYS A 479 0.42 12.16 -39.13
C CYS A 479 -0.83 11.33 -38.80
N THR A 480 -0.92 10.12 -39.35
CA THR A 480 -2.01 9.18 -39.07
C THR A 480 -2.04 8.84 -37.57
N GLN A 481 -0.90 8.51 -36.99
CA GLN A 481 -0.76 8.28 -35.55
C GLN A 481 -1.14 9.51 -34.73
N GLY A 482 -0.71 10.70 -35.14
CA GLY A 482 -1.08 11.97 -34.50
C GLY A 482 -2.59 12.21 -34.54
N GLN A 483 -3.25 11.97 -35.67
CA GLN A 483 -4.71 12.07 -35.81
C GLN A 483 -5.44 11.07 -34.90
N THR A 484 -4.88 9.89 -34.62
CA THR A 484 -5.44 9.00 -33.58
C THR A 484 -5.38 9.65 -32.19
N TYR A 485 -4.33 10.41 -31.88
CA TYR A 485 -4.23 11.15 -30.61
C TYR A 485 -5.19 12.34 -30.55
N VAL A 486 -5.48 12.99 -31.69
CA VAL A 486 -6.49 14.06 -31.78
C VAL A 486 -7.89 13.49 -31.59
N ASN A 487 -8.22 12.43 -32.33
CA ASN A 487 -9.57 11.87 -32.40
C ASN A 487 -9.94 11.02 -31.17
N ALA A 488 -8.96 10.49 -30.44
CA ALA A 488 -9.20 9.68 -29.24
C ALA A 488 -9.83 10.46 -28.08
N GLY A 489 -9.91 11.79 -28.14
CA GLY A 489 -10.64 12.65 -27.18
C GLY A 489 -10.16 12.60 -25.71
N ASN A 490 -9.28 11.66 -25.36
CA ASN A 490 -8.81 11.37 -24.02
C ASN A 490 -7.30 11.07 -24.00
N ASN A 491 -6.66 11.55 -22.94
CA ASN A 491 -5.21 11.62 -22.75
C ASN A 491 -4.49 10.28 -22.58
N ASP A 492 -5.18 9.14 -22.51
CA ASP A 492 -4.60 7.82 -22.14
C ASP A 492 -3.54 7.28 -23.12
N ALA A 493 -3.68 7.57 -24.43
CA ALA A 493 -2.69 7.11 -25.41
C ALA A 493 -1.42 7.98 -25.39
N VAL A 494 -1.60 9.26 -25.04
CA VAL A 494 -0.56 10.30 -25.05
C VAL A 494 0.19 10.33 -23.71
N SER A 495 -0.49 9.95 -22.62
CA SER A 495 0.08 9.80 -21.26
C SER A 495 0.94 8.55 -21.10
N LYS A 496 0.73 7.51 -21.92
CA LYS A 496 1.60 6.33 -21.95
C LYS A 496 3.03 6.73 -22.31
N GLN A 497 4.00 6.31 -21.48
CA GLN A 497 5.42 6.53 -21.75
C GLN A 497 5.79 6.09 -23.18
N HIS A 498 6.62 6.91 -23.82
CA HIS A 498 7.16 6.65 -25.15
C HIS A 498 8.68 6.60 -25.05
N PRO A 499 9.38 5.79 -25.86
CA PRO A 499 10.85 5.73 -25.83
C PRO A 499 11.59 7.05 -26.11
N TYR A 500 10.90 8.12 -26.54
CA TYR A 500 11.43 9.50 -26.61
C TYR A 500 10.87 10.45 -25.54
N GLY A 501 10.22 9.91 -24.50
CA GLY A 501 9.52 10.66 -23.45
C GLY A 501 8.07 11.02 -23.82
N GLY A 502 7.27 11.37 -22.81
CA GLY A 502 5.83 11.70 -22.98
C GLY A 502 5.58 12.91 -23.90
N GLY A 503 6.53 13.86 -23.94
CA GLY A 503 6.44 15.05 -24.79
C GLY A 503 6.39 14.76 -26.29
N PHE A 504 6.98 13.65 -26.75
CA PHE A 504 6.97 13.30 -28.18
C PHE A 504 5.55 13.08 -28.71
N LYS A 505 4.71 12.33 -27.98
CA LYS A 505 3.34 12.03 -28.42
C LYS A 505 2.44 13.27 -28.37
N MET A 506 2.61 14.12 -27.36
CA MET A 506 1.91 15.41 -27.26
C MET A 506 2.25 16.32 -28.46
N ASN A 507 3.53 16.34 -28.84
CA ASN A 507 3.99 17.12 -29.98
C ASN A 507 3.47 16.55 -31.32
N VAL A 508 3.49 15.23 -31.50
CA VAL A 508 2.91 14.58 -32.68
C VAL A 508 1.39 14.80 -32.77
N ARG A 509 0.68 14.83 -31.63
CA ARG A 509 -0.74 15.20 -31.55
C ARG A 509 -0.96 16.66 -31.96
N SER A 510 -0.22 17.60 -31.38
CA SER A 510 -0.34 19.03 -31.69
C SER A 510 0.00 19.35 -33.15
N TRP A 511 0.99 18.65 -33.72
CA TRP A 511 1.30 18.72 -35.15
C TRP A 511 0.14 18.20 -36.02
N ALA A 512 -0.51 17.11 -35.61
CA ALA A 512 -1.68 16.59 -36.31
C ALA A 512 -2.93 17.48 -36.17
N GLU A 513 -3.13 18.14 -35.02
CA GLU A 513 -4.17 19.16 -34.82
C GLU A 513 -3.98 20.35 -35.78
N GLY A 514 -2.73 20.70 -36.09
CA GLY A 514 -2.36 21.70 -37.11
C GLY A 514 -2.44 21.20 -38.56
N GLY A 515 -3.00 20.01 -38.81
CA GLY A 515 -3.15 19.45 -40.16
C GLY A 515 -1.89 18.77 -40.72
N CYS A 516 -0.97 18.34 -39.86
CA CYS A 516 0.25 17.62 -40.22
C CYS A 516 1.15 18.33 -41.25
N LYS A 517 1.22 19.66 -41.17
CA LYS A 517 1.92 20.51 -42.13
C LYS A 517 3.43 20.26 -42.17
#